data_AF-A0A8S4NNH0-F1
#
_entry.id   AF-A0A8S4NNH0-F1
#
_cell.length_a   1.000
_cell.length_b   1.000
_cell.length_c   1.000
_cell.angle_alpha   90.00
_cell.angle_beta   90.00
_cell.angle_gamma   90.00
#
_symmetry.space_group_name_H-M   'P 1'
#
loop_
_entity.id
_entity.type
_entity.pdbx_description
1 polymer ?
#
loop_
_entity_poly.entity_id
_entity_poly.type
_entity_poly.pdbx_seq_one_letter_code
_entity_poly.pdbx_strand_id
1 'polypeptide(L)'
;MLFGILVLCYFGNVIGQAPDWFSECVGFGCTATEYRHERCESEPNYQGLLFCLNLADFVHVTFTGSGTITIPVSIRPTQGLILDGSGHDITLTGESIELNSSSIVYRINFDTGADDALKLQRGYENAWIHRCSFRNYGDGLIDITQAYSHVTVSNCRFAEHDKTMLIGSSTSDILDERMRITIHNNYFVDCRQRMPRVRYATVHIYNNVFQDWGLYAVLSSQTALVLLENNYFDIVDITRAEMAHDTRPRGSDTSSGYLRAEANFYNTGIRGRTNQAERVGDMPYQYQLATANDDMRAAVIAGAGALVIKKITNQARSYEVVRDVDFPAVNDLFLPVKDV
;
A
#
# COMPACT_ATOMS: atom_id res chain seq x y z
N MET A 1 1.80 -39.14 18.94
CA MET A 1 2.39 -38.68 17.67
C MET A 1 2.58 -37.18 17.76
N LEU A 2 3.80 -36.73 18.10
CA LEU A 2 4.16 -35.32 17.93
C LEU A 2 4.47 -35.13 16.44
N PHE A 3 3.64 -34.38 15.72
CA PHE A 3 4.05 -33.84 14.43
C PHE A 3 5.09 -32.75 14.71
N GLY A 4 6.36 -33.05 14.43
CA GLY A 4 7.42 -32.05 14.48
C GLY A 4 7.19 -31.02 13.38
N ILE A 5 6.99 -29.76 13.77
CA ILE A 5 7.04 -28.62 12.85
C ILE A 5 8.50 -28.50 12.41
N LEU A 6 8.79 -28.88 11.17
CA LEU A 6 10.12 -28.75 10.59
C LEU A 6 10.29 -27.29 10.11
N VAL A 7 10.64 -26.38 11.01
CA VAL A 7 11.03 -25.02 10.61
C VAL A 7 12.51 -25.02 10.24
N LEU A 8 12.83 -24.71 8.99
CA LEU A 8 14.20 -24.48 8.54
C LEU A 8 14.59 -23.04 8.86
N CYS A 9 15.22 -22.82 10.01
CA CYS A 9 15.94 -21.58 10.26
C CYS A 9 17.32 -21.66 9.61
N TYR A 10 17.56 -20.86 8.57
CA TYR A 10 18.91 -20.68 8.02
C TYR A 10 19.64 -19.61 8.84
N PHE A 11 20.40 -20.05 9.84
CA PHE A 11 21.36 -19.19 10.52
C PHE A 11 22.68 -19.19 9.74
N GLY A 12 22.81 -18.28 8.78
CA GLY A 12 24.04 -18.08 8.02
C GLY A 12 24.30 -16.61 7.77
N ASN A 13 25.49 -16.13 8.16
CA ASN A 13 26.02 -14.81 7.79
C ASN A 13 26.32 -14.76 6.29
N VAL A 14 25.28 -14.81 5.46
CA VAL A 14 25.39 -14.52 4.03
C VAL A 14 24.82 -13.13 3.84
N ILE A 15 25.70 -12.15 3.59
CA ILE A 15 25.30 -10.83 3.11
C ILE A 15 24.71 -11.07 1.71
N GLY A 16 23.42 -11.37 1.65
CA GLY A 16 22.68 -11.48 0.41
C GLY A 16 22.56 -10.11 -0.24
N GLN A 17 22.70 -10.04 -1.55
CA GLN A 17 22.31 -8.85 -2.29
C GLN A 17 20.81 -8.60 -2.04
N ALA A 18 20.40 -7.34 -1.90
CA ALA A 18 18.99 -7.00 -1.84
C ALA A 18 18.28 -7.57 -3.08
N PRO A 19 17.05 -8.10 -2.95
CA PRO A 19 16.29 -8.59 -4.10
C PRO A 19 16.15 -7.50 -5.17
N ASP A 20 16.08 -7.88 -6.45
CA ASP A 20 16.01 -6.90 -7.55
C ASP A 20 14.85 -5.90 -7.38
N TRP A 21 13.71 -6.36 -6.86
CA TRP A 21 12.54 -5.52 -6.62
C TRP A 21 12.80 -4.40 -5.61
N PHE A 22 13.83 -4.50 -4.76
CA PHE A 22 14.19 -3.44 -3.81
C PHE A 22 14.57 -2.13 -4.51
N SER A 23 15.05 -2.22 -5.76
CA SER A 23 15.35 -1.05 -6.60
C SER A 23 14.12 -0.30 -7.11
N GLU A 24 12.92 -0.89 -6.97
CA GLU A 24 11.65 -0.26 -7.37
C GLU A 24 11.15 0.79 -6.36
N CYS A 25 11.80 0.91 -5.20
CA CYS A 25 11.36 1.83 -4.16
C CYS A 25 11.63 3.29 -4.56
N VAL A 26 10.55 4.09 -4.67
CA VAL A 26 10.63 5.54 -4.89
C VAL A 26 9.78 6.29 -3.87
N GLY A 27 10.34 7.35 -3.29
CA GLY A 27 9.62 8.25 -2.37
C GLY A 27 10.10 8.19 -0.93
N PHE A 28 9.30 8.77 -0.04
CA PHE A 28 9.67 9.00 1.36
C PHE A 28 10.00 7.74 2.17
N GLY A 29 9.45 6.58 1.82
CA GLY A 29 9.69 5.32 2.53
C GLY A 29 10.97 4.61 2.13
N CYS A 30 11.62 5.07 1.06
CA CYS A 30 12.72 4.36 0.41
C CYS A 30 14.10 4.78 0.90
N THR A 31 14.20 5.92 1.57
CA THR A 31 15.46 6.47 2.06
C THR A 31 16.00 5.78 3.31
N ALA A 32 15.26 4.86 3.92
CA ALA A 32 15.60 4.32 5.26
C ALA A 32 15.12 2.88 5.56
N THR A 33 14.60 2.16 4.58
CA THR A 33 14.41 0.71 4.72
C THR A 33 15.72 0.00 4.38
N GLU A 34 16.56 -0.22 5.40
CA GLU A 34 17.73 -1.09 5.26
C GLU A 34 17.26 -2.52 4.99
N TYR A 35 17.73 -3.13 3.89
CA TYR A 35 17.58 -4.57 3.70
C TYR A 35 18.45 -5.30 4.73
N ARG A 36 17.81 -6.07 5.62
CA ARG A 36 18.47 -6.87 6.66
C ARG A 36 18.14 -8.35 6.45
N HIS A 37 19.10 -9.21 6.78
CA HIS A 37 19.29 -10.50 6.13
C HIS A 37 18.83 -11.73 6.91
N GLU A 38 18.35 -11.59 8.15
CA GLU A 38 17.91 -12.75 8.91
C GLU A 38 16.58 -13.24 8.35
N ARG A 39 16.67 -14.27 7.51
CA ARG A 39 15.54 -14.85 6.83
C ARG A 39 14.93 -15.98 7.66
N CYS A 40 13.62 -15.92 7.83
CA CYS A 40 12.82 -17.00 8.35
C CYS A 40 11.84 -17.48 7.28
N GLU A 41 11.79 -18.79 7.07
CA GLU A 41 10.81 -19.42 6.19
C GLU A 41 9.64 -19.92 7.02
N SER A 42 8.46 -19.36 6.75
CA SER A 42 7.24 -19.57 7.50
C SER A 42 6.34 -20.57 6.79
N GLU A 43 5.83 -21.57 7.51
CA GLU A 43 4.64 -22.27 7.03
C GLU A 43 3.48 -21.27 6.91
N PRO A 44 2.62 -21.36 5.86
CA PRO A 44 1.55 -20.39 5.61
C PRO A 44 0.37 -20.61 6.58
N ASN A 45 0.64 -20.48 7.88
CA ASN A 45 -0.30 -20.53 8.98
C ASN A 45 0.17 -19.60 10.11
N TYR A 46 -0.74 -19.33 11.06
CA TYR A 46 -0.50 -18.34 12.12
C TYR A 46 0.68 -18.70 13.01
N GLN A 47 0.86 -19.97 13.35
CA GLN A 47 1.94 -20.44 14.21
C GLN A 47 3.30 -20.30 13.53
N GLY A 48 3.40 -20.61 12.23
CA GLY A 48 4.60 -20.39 11.43
C GLY A 48 4.96 -18.91 11.36
N LEU A 49 3.97 -18.03 11.14
CA LEU A 49 4.20 -16.59 11.07
C LEU A 49 4.68 -16.06 12.43
N LEU A 50 3.97 -16.38 13.51
CA LEU A 50 4.37 -15.98 14.86
C LEU A 50 5.74 -16.51 15.25
N PHE A 51 6.09 -17.74 14.88
CA PHE A 51 7.41 -18.28 15.16
C PHE A 51 8.50 -17.40 14.55
N CYS A 52 8.37 -17.05 13.28
CA CYS A 52 9.30 -16.16 12.61
C CYS A 52 9.34 -14.79 13.30
N LEU A 53 8.20 -14.18 13.58
CA LEU A 53 8.13 -12.84 14.18
C LEU A 53 8.67 -12.73 15.62
N ASN A 54 8.84 -13.86 16.32
CA ASN A 54 9.42 -13.90 17.67
C ASN A 54 10.92 -14.21 17.67
N LEU A 55 11.56 -14.32 16.52
CA LEU A 55 13.02 -14.41 16.44
C LEU A 55 13.63 -13.07 16.91
N ALA A 56 14.78 -13.17 17.60
CA ALA A 56 15.30 -12.08 18.44
C ALA A 56 15.82 -10.87 17.64
N ASP A 57 16.07 -11.04 16.35
CA ASP A 57 16.63 -10.04 15.45
C ASP A 57 15.70 -9.86 14.24
N PHE A 58 15.77 -8.68 13.59
CA PHE A 58 14.93 -8.30 12.43
C PHE A 58 14.65 -9.46 11.47
N VAL A 59 13.41 -9.67 11.05
CA VAL A 59 13.06 -10.87 10.30
C VAL A 59 12.60 -10.55 8.89
N HIS A 60 13.30 -11.10 7.91
CA HIS A 60 12.78 -11.27 6.56
C HIS A 60 11.99 -12.58 6.50
N VAL A 61 10.68 -12.46 6.61
CA VAL A 61 9.73 -13.58 6.54
C VAL A 61 9.43 -13.88 5.08
N THR A 62 9.71 -15.11 4.67
CA THR A 62 9.24 -15.71 3.42
C THR A 62 8.40 -16.94 3.75
N PHE A 63 7.77 -17.59 2.77
CA PHE A 63 6.84 -18.69 3.01
C PHE A 63 7.27 -19.99 2.32
N THR A 64 6.97 -21.13 2.93
CA THR A 64 7.27 -22.47 2.36
C THR A 64 6.28 -22.89 1.26
N GLY A 65 5.14 -22.20 1.18
CA GLY A 65 4.04 -22.52 0.28
C GLY A 65 2.97 -21.44 0.28
N SER A 66 2.02 -21.55 -0.67
CA SER A 66 0.85 -20.67 -0.74
C SER A 66 -0.21 -21.08 0.30
N GLY A 67 -0.96 -20.11 0.80
CA GLY A 67 -2.02 -20.38 1.76
C GLY A 67 -2.64 -19.12 2.38
N THR A 68 -3.68 -19.37 3.18
CA THR A 68 -4.39 -18.34 3.94
C THR A 68 -3.99 -18.40 5.41
N ILE A 69 -3.53 -17.28 5.96
CA ILE A 69 -3.13 -17.12 7.35
C ILE A 69 -4.17 -16.25 8.05
N THR A 70 -4.99 -16.87 8.89
CA THR A 70 -5.90 -16.13 9.76
C THR A 70 -5.17 -15.62 10.98
N ILE A 71 -5.20 -14.31 11.21
CA ILE A 71 -4.64 -13.61 12.35
C ILE A 71 -5.74 -13.45 13.40
N PRO A 72 -5.76 -14.25 14.49
CA PRO A 72 -6.83 -14.22 15.48
C PRO A 72 -6.70 -13.05 16.49
N VAL A 73 -5.54 -12.42 16.56
CA VAL A 73 -5.24 -11.27 17.43
C VAL A 73 -4.22 -10.39 16.75
N SER A 74 -4.37 -9.07 16.87
CA SER A 74 -3.47 -8.13 16.20
C SER A 74 -2.01 -8.45 16.51
N ILE A 75 -1.18 -8.47 15.47
CA ILE A 75 0.25 -8.74 15.59
C ILE A 75 0.98 -7.41 15.59
N ARG A 76 1.94 -7.25 16.50
CA ARG A 76 2.86 -6.11 16.50
C ARG A 76 4.29 -6.62 16.65
N PRO A 77 5.06 -6.72 15.56
CA PRO A 77 6.48 -7.02 15.62
C PRO A 77 7.22 -6.02 16.51
N THR A 78 8.12 -6.52 17.35
CA THR A 78 8.94 -5.68 18.26
C THR A 78 10.09 -4.98 17.54
N GLN A 79 10.41 -5.44 16.33
CA GLN A 79 11.44 -4.92 15.44
C GLN A 79 10.88 -4.72 14.03
N GLY A 80 11.66 -4.11 13.14
CA GLY A 80 11.34 -4.06 11.71
C GLY A 80 11.18 -5.45 11.09
N LEU A 81 10.40 -5.51 10.03
CA LEU A 81 9.95 -6.75 9.38
C LEU A 81 10.01 -6.59 7.86
N ILE A 82 10.51 -7.59 7.13
CA ILE A 82 10.16 -7.76 5.71
C ILE A 82 9.19 -8.93 5.63
N LEU A 83 7.94 -8.66 5.30
CA LEU A 83 6.94 -9.70 5.03
C LEU A 83 6.84 -9.89 3.52
N ASP A 84 7.42 -10.96 3.02
CA ASP A 84 7.68 -11.19 1.60
C ASP A 84 6.92 -12.41 1.08
N GLY A 85 5.85 -12.14 0.33
CA GLY A 85 5.05 -13.14 -0.37
C GLY A 85 5.66 -13.62 -1.70
N SER A 86 6.91 -13.27 -2.03
CA SER A 86 7.51 -13.68 -3.29
C SER A 86 7.48 -15.19 -3.48
N GLY A 87 7.00 -15.62 -4.66
CA GLY A 87 6.94 -17.03 -5.03
C GLY A 87 5.71 -17.78 -4.51
N HIS A 88 4.86 -17.16 -3.69
CA HIS A 88 3.68 -17.79 -3.12
C HIS A 88 2.46 -16.86 -3.10
N ASP A 89 1.26 -17.40 -3.33
CA ASP A 89 0.01 -16.70 -3.02
C ASP A 89 -0.26 -16.77 -1.51
N ILE A 90 -0.02 -15.65 -0.82
CA ILE A 90 -0.19 -15.52 0.63
C ILE A 90 -1.32 -14.55 0.91
N THR A 91 -2.37 -15.05 1.53
CA THR A 91 -3.52 -14.24 1.96
C THR A 91 -3.55 -14.16 3.49
N LEU A 92 -3.59 -12.94 4.03
CA LEU A 92 -3.81 -12.66 5.43
C LEU A 92 -5.27 -12.25 5.64
N THR A 93 -5.89 -12.81 6.68
CA THR A 93 -7.26 -12.51 7.11
C THR A 93 -7.29 -12.24 8.61
N GLY A 94 -8.37 -11.64 9.12
CA GLY A 94 -8.57 -11.45 10.55
C GLY A 94 -8.10 -10.09 11.07
N GLU A 95 -7.38 -10.08 12.19
CA GLU A 95 -6.95 -8.87 12.91
C GLU A 95 -5.74 -8.16 12.27
N SER A 96 -5.50 -6.91 12.67
CA SER A 96 -4.46 -6.05 12.10
C SER A 96 -3.03 -6.54 12.30
N ILE A 97 -2.14 -6.15 11.37
CA ILE A 97 -0.69 -6.08 11.65
C ILE A 97 -0.31 -4.61 11.90
N GLU A 98 0.27 -4.33 13.07
CA GLU A 98 0.85 -3.02 13.39
C GLU A 98 2.35 -3.03 13.06
N LEU A 99 2.77 -2.24 12.07
CA LEU A 99 4.15 -2.21 11.61
C LEU A 99 5.04 -1.38 12.55
N ASN A 100 6.23 -1.90 12.82
CA ASN A 100 7.31 -1.18 13.47
C ASN A 100 8.12 -0.37 12.44
N SER A 101 9.09 0.42 12.90
CA SER A 101 10.01 1.10 12.02
C SER A 101 10.78 0.14 11.10
N SER A 102 11.18 0.63 9.94
CA SER A 102 11.95 -0.13 8.93
C SER A 102 11.23 -1.41 8.50
N SER A 103 9.94 -1.31 8.15
CA SER A 103 9.13 -2.46 7.72
C SER A 103 8.80 -2.43 6.23
N ILE A 104 8.82 -3.60 5.60
CA ILE A 104 8.41 -3.79 4.21
C ILE A 104 7.33 -4.86 4.17
N VAL A 105 6.25 -4.60 3.45
CA VAL A 105 5.23 -5.60 3.15
C VAL A 105 5.17 -5.72 1.63
N TYR A 106 5.52 -6.89 1.12
CA TYR A 106 5.70 -7.12 -0.30
C TYR A 106 4.91 -8.34 -0.77
N ARG A 107 4.05 -8.16 -1.78
CA ARG A 107 3.27 -9.25 -2.42
C ARG A 107 2.39 -10.06 -1.47
N ILE A 108 1.72 -9.37 -0.55
CA ILE A 108 0.74 -9.99 0.36
C ILE A 108 -0.69 -9.58 -0.04
N ASN A 109 -1.60 -10.54 -0.04
CA ASN A 109 -3.04 -10.31 -0.12
C ASN A 109 -3.59 -10.09 1.30
N PHE A 110 -4.37 -9.04 1.52
CA PHE A 110 -5.14 -8.78 2.73
C PHE A 110 -6.62 -8.82 2.36
N ASP A 111 -7.33 -9.84 2.82
CA ASP A 111 -8.74 -10.04 2.49
C ASP A 111 -9.51 -10.49 3.73
N THR A 112 -10.56 -9.75 4.09
CA THR A 112 -11.50 -10.12 5.17
C THR A 112 -10.90 -9.98 6.57
N GLY A 113 -11.24 -8.89 7.26
CA GLY A 113 -10.85 -8.64 8.65
C GLY A 113 -11.85 -7.77 9.41
N ALA A 114 -11.75 -7.77 10.74
CA ALA A 114 -12.73 -7.08 11.61
C ALA A 114 -12.41 -5.60 11.88
N ASP A 115 -11.15 -5.21 11.73
CA ASP A 115 -10.60 -3.88 12.06
C ASP A 115 -9.86 -3.31 10.83
N ASP A 116 -8.71 -2.67 10.97
CA ASP A 116 -7.81 -2.30 9.88
C ASP A 116 -6.91 -3.47 9.41
N ALA A 117 -6.52 -3.51 8.14
CA ALA A 117 -5.53 -4.50 7.68
C ALA A 117 -4.12 -4.20 8.18
N LEU A 118 -3.63 -2.98 7.93
CA LEU A 118 -2.33 -2.50 8.38
C LEU A 118 -2.46 -1.21 9.21
N LYS A 119 -1.77 -1.20 10.35
CA LYS A 119 -1.65 -0.04 11.23
C LYS A 119 -0.20 0.45 11.24
N LEU A 120 0.01 1.71 10.89
CA LEU A 120 1.31 2.38 10.96
C LEU A 120 1.17 3.53 11.97
N GLN A 121 1.63 3.29 13.21
CA GLN A 121 1.34 4.17 14.34
C GLN A 121 2.54 4.37 15.28
N ARG A 122 2.32 5.05 16.42
CA ARG A 122 3.28 5.21 17.53
C ARG A 122 4.56 5.99 17.21
N GLY A 123 4.53 6.77 16.14
CA GLY A 123 5.66 7.58 15.75
C GLY A 123 6.86 6.80 15.21
N TYR A 124 6.65 5.54 14.83
CA TYR A 124 7.61 4.77 14.04
C TYR A 124 7.79 5.39 12.64
N GLU A 125 8.76 4.90 11.90
CA GLU A 125 9.09 5.46 10.59
C GLU A 125 9.70 4.45 9.64
N ASN A 126 9.72 4.79 8.36
CA ASN A 126 10.34 3.99 7.30
C ASN A 126 9.53 2.72 7.05
N ALA A 127 8.49 2.85 6.23
CA ALA A 127 7.74 1.69 5.75
C ALA A 127 7.55 1.72 4.24
N TRP A 128 7.59 0.53 3.65
CA TRP A 128 7.27 0.35 2.23
C TRP A 128 6.26 -0.77 2.04
N ILE A 129 5.07 -0.40 1.59
CA ILE A 129 4.00 -1.33 1.25
C ILE A 129 3.97 -1.40 -0.26
N HIS A 130 4.32 -2.55 -0.81
CA HIS A 130 4.59 -2.69 -2.23
C HIS A 130 3.93 -3.92 -2.83
N ARG A 131 3.26 -3.76 -3.97
CA ARG A 131 2.61 -4.88 -4.69
C ARG A 131 1.70 -5.72 -3.81
N CYS A 132 0.97 -5.10 -2.90
CA CYS A 132 0.01 -5.78 -2.04
C CYS A 132 -1.43 -5.54 -2.52
N SER A 133 -2.32 -6.47 -2.23
CA SER A 133 -3.76 -6.32 -2.51
C SER A 133 -4.53 -6.21 -1.20
N PHE A 134 -5.54 -5.32 -1.15
CA PHE A 134 -6.31 -5.04 0.05
C PHE A 134 -7.81 -4.94 -0.27
N ARG A 135 -8.66 -5.65 0.49
CA ARG A 135 -10.12 -5.56 0.38
C ARG A 135 -10.83 -6.06 1.65
N ASN A 136 -12.09 -5.65 1.81
CA ASN A 136 -13.06 -6.26 2.73
C ASN A 136 -12.64 -6.27 4.22
N TYR A 137 -12.15 -5.15 4.76
CA TYR A 137 -11.91 -5.02 6.21
C TYR A 137 -13.05 -4.25 6.91
N GLY A 138 -13.10 -4.31 8.24
CA GLY A 138 -14.19 -3.72 9.03
C GLY A 138 -14.10 -2.20 9.18
N ASP A 139 -12.88 -1.64 9.24
CA ASP A 139 -12.65 -0.18 9.27
C ASP A 139 -11.75 0.28 8.12
N GLY A 140 -10.45 0.43 8.32
CA GLY A 140 -9.44 0.84 7.34
C GLY A 140 -8.85 -0.33 6.53
N LEU A 141 -8.23 -0.05 5.38
CA LEU A 141 -7.24 -0.99 4.82
C LEU A 141 -5.85 -0.62 5.34
N ILE A 142 -5.46 0.65 5.21
CA ILE A 142 -4.19 1.16 5.74
C ILE A 142 -4.43 2.44 6.53
N ASP A 143 -4.08 2.42 7.82
CA ASP A 143 -4.15 3.59 8.70
C ASP A 143 -2.75 4.04 9.15
N ILE A 144 -2.33 5.21 8.65
CA ILE A 144 -1.06 5.86 8.98
C ILE A 144 -1.36 7.04 9.91
N THR A 145 -1.06 6.88 11.20
CA THR A 145 -1.50 7.82 12.24
C THR A 145 -0.44 7.97 13.33
N GLN A 146 -0.73 8.79 14.34
CA GLN A 146 0.15 8.98 15.50
C GLN A 146 1.59 9.28 15.09
N ALA A 147 1.71 10.12 14.07
CA ALA A 147 2.94 10.68 13.56
C ALA A 147 3.94 9.64 13.01
N TYR A 148 3.45 8.51 12.46
CA TYR A 148 4.26 7.57 11.68
C TYR A 148 4.69 8.20 10.35
N SER A 149 5.99 8.29 10.09
CA SER A 149 6.52 9.04 8.94
C SER A 149 7.35 8.18 7.99
N HIS A 150 7.73 8.75 6.84
CA HIS A 150 8.54 8.09 5.83
C HIS A 150 7.89 6.80 5.33
N VAL A 151 6.72 6.93 4.70
CA VAL A 151 5.96 5.80 4.15
C VAL A 151 5.88 5.89 2.64
N THR A 152 6.05 4.76 1.95
CA THR A 152 5.71 4.61 0.54
C THR A 152 4.71 3.48 0.37
N VAL A 153 3.61 3.76 -0.33
CA VAL A 153 2.62 2.77 -0.75
C VAL A 153 2.63 2.76 -2.27
N SER A 154 3.10 1.66 -2.87
CA SER A 154 3.29 1.62 -4.31
C SER A 154 2.90 0.33 -4.99
N ASN A 155 2.38 0.44 -6.21
CA ASN A 155 1.92 -0.70 -7.00
C ASN A 155 0.94 -1.61 -6.24
N CYS A 156 0.16 -1.09 -5.30
CA CYS A 156 -0.83 -1.85 -4.55
C CYS A 156 -2.21 -1.75 -5.20
N ARG A 157 -3.05 -2.76 -4.98
CA ARG A 157 -4.45 -2.78 -5.38
C ARG A 157 -5.33 -2.64 -4.15
N PHE A 158 -6.25 -1.69 -4.17
CA PHE A 158 -7.26 -1.49 -3.15
C PHE A 158 -8.63 -1.68 -3.80
N ALA A 159 -9.46 -2.56 -3.26
CA ALA A 159 -10.72 -2.91 -3.89
C ALA A 159 -11.87 -3.06 -2.89
N GLU A 160 -13.10 -2.77 -3.33
CA GLU A 160 -14.34 -3.18 -2.67
C GLU A 160 -14.38 -2.82 -1.17
N HIS A 161 -14.14 -1.55 -0.82
CA HIS A 161 -13.99 -1.13 0.57
C HIS A 161 -14.50 0.29 0.83
N ASP A 162 -15.02 0.57 2.03
CA ASP A 162 -15.55 1.89 2.36
C ASP A 162 -14.43 2.90 2.66
N LYS A 163 -13.70 2.68 3.76
CA LYS A 163 -12.71 3.62 4.31
C LYS A 163 -11.30 3.14 3.97
N THR A 164 -10.80 3.49 2.79
CA THR A 164 -9.62 2.84 2.21
C THR A 164 -8.32 3.12 2.96
N MET A 165 -7.90 4.39 3.05
CA MET A 165 -6.62 4.78 3.62
C MET A 165 -6.75 6.09 4.42
N LEU A 166 -6.47 6.01 5.74
CA LEU A 166 -6.46 7.19 6.61
C LEU A 166 -5.02 7.63 6.87
N ILE A 167 -4.78 8.93 6.69
CA ILE A 167 -3.52 9.59 7.04
C ILE A 167 -3.86 10.69 8.04
N GLY A 168 -3.55 10.42 9.31
CA GLY A 168 -3.89 11.25 10.45
C GLY A 168 -5.32 11.07 10.97
N SER A 169 -5.45 10.66 12.23
CA SER A 169 -6.69 10.09 12.79
C SER A 169 -7.62 11.14 13.39
N SER A 170 -7.06 12.18 13.99
CA SER A 170 -7.77 13.15 14.81
C SER A 170 -7.36 14.58 14.48
N THR A 171 -8.26 15.53 14.76
CA THR A 171 -7.95 16.98 14.73
C THR A 171 -7.12 17.46 15.92
N SER A 172 -6.82 16.56 16.87
CA SER A 172 -5.93 16.84 18.01
C SER A 172 -4.49 16.38 17.77
N ASP A 173 -4.25 15.54 16.78
CA ASP A 173 -2.96 14.86 16.56
C ASP A 173 -2.01 15.76 15.76
N ILE A 174 -1.75 16.98 16.23
CA ILE A 174 -0.98 17.99 15.48
C ILE A 174 0.43 17.51 15.08
N LEU A 175 1.01 16.54 15.81
CA LEU A 175 2.30 15.95 15.48
C LEU A 175 2.30 15.19 14.15
N ASP A 176 1.12 14.87 13.61
CA ASP A 176 0.94 14.29 12.28
C ASP A 176 1.49 15.21 11.17
N GLU A 177 1.75 16.49 11.45
CA GLU A 177 2.43 17.42 10.52
C GLU A 177 3.83 16.96 10.11
N ARG A 178 4.47 16.08 10.88
CA ARG A 178 5.78 15.49 10.56
C ARG A 178 5.70 14.31 9.61
N MET A 179 4.50 13.77 9.35
CA MET A 179 4.34 12.60 8.50
C MET A 179 4.65 12.95 7.03
N ARG A 180 5.40 12.07 6.38
CA ARG A 180 5.80 12.16 4.98
C ARG A 180 5.43 10.86 4.27
N ILE A 181 4.48 10.94 3.34
CA ILE A 181 3.91 9.76 2.67
C ILE A 181 3.96 9.93 1.14
N THR A 182 4.33 8.85 0.45
CA THR A 182 4.26 8.74 -1.02
C THR A 182 3.28 7.64 -1.41
N ILE A 183 2.37 7.93 -2.34
CA ILE A 183 1.36 6.99 -2.84
C ILE A 183 1.45 7.01 -4.36
N HIS A 184 1.92 5.92 -4.97
CA HIS A 184 2.10 5.91 -6.43
C HIS A 184 1.88 4.58 -7.13
N ASN A 185 1.45 4.65 -8.39
CA ASN A 185 1.16 3.49 -9.22
C ASN A 185 0.16 2.51 -8.56
N ASN A 186 -0.69 2.96 -7.64
CA ASN A 186 -1.70 2.12 -7.03
C ASN A 186 -2.99 2.14 -7.86
N TYR A 187 -3.73 1.03 -7.78
CA TYR A 187 -5.03 0.90 -8.37
C TYR A 187 -6.10 0.83 -7.28
N PHE A 188 -6.91 1.88 -7.17
CA PHE A 188 -8.07 1.94 -6.30
C PHE A 188 -9.33 1.69 -7.12
N VAL A 189 -10.10 0.63 -6.82
CA VAL A 189 -11.29 0.25 -7.60
C VAL A 189 -12.47 -0.08 -6.72
N ASP A 190 -13.63 0.52 -7.00
CA ASP A 190 -14.86 0.31 -6.22
C ASP A 190 -14.68 0.59 -4.72
N CYS A 191 -13.79 1.53 -4.40
CA CYS A 191 -13.61 2.05 -3.05
C CYS A 191 -14.56 3.23 -2.81
N ARG A 192 -15.26 3.28 -1.67
CA ARG A 192 -16.21 4.37 -1.42
C ARG A 192 -15.51 5.70 -1.18
N GLN A 193 -14.48 5.73 -0.31
CA GLN A 193 -13.81 6.95 0.10
C GLN A 193 -12.38 6.73 0.65
N ARG A 194 -11.70 7.85 0.95
CA ARG A 194 -10.40 7.91 1.63
C ARG A 194 -9.26 7.28 0.83
N MET A 195 -8.98 7.77 -0.37
CA MET A 195 -7.92 7.27 -1.24
C MET A 195 -6.80 8.31 -1.52
N PRO A 196 -6.13 8.90 -0.52
CA PRO A 196 -6.34 8.83 0.91
C PRO A 196 -7.24 9.96 1.44
N ARG A 197 -7.60 9.87 2.73
CA ARG A 197 -8.00 11.05 3.52
C ARG A 197 -6.83 11.50 4.38
N VAL A 198 -6.48 12.79 4.29
CA VAL A 198 -5.24 13.35 4.85
C VAL A 198 -5.53 14.48 5.84
N ARG A 199 -4.85 14.44 6.98
CA ARG A 199 -4.76 15.51 7.98
C ARG A 199 -3.30 15.79 8.30
N TYR A 200 -2.94 17.07 8.39
CA TYR A 200 -1.61 17.63 8.75
C TYR A 200 -0.42 17.21 7.88
N ALA A 201 -0.34 15.95 7.48
CA ALA A 201 0.77 15.33 6.77
C ALA A 201 1.08 15.99 5.42
N THR A 202 2.32 15.79 4.96
CA THR A 202 2.72 16.01 3.58
C THR A 202 2.61 14.71 2.81
N VAL A 203 1.81 14.71 1.74
CA VAL A 203 1.54 13.52 0.93
C VAL A 203 1.74 13.83 -0.54
N HIS A 204 2.53 13.00 -1.20
CA HIS A 204 2.69 12.99 -2.65
C HIS A 204 1.88 11.82 -3.25
N ILE A 205 1.00 12.13 -4.19
CA ILE A 205 0.07 11.17 -4.81
C ILE A 205 0.24 11.27 -6.32
N TYR A 206 0.87 10.27 -6.95
CA TYR A 206 1.12 10.32 -8.39
C TYR A 206 0.92 9.02 -9.14
N ASN A 207 0.53 9.11 -10.42
CA ASN A 207 0.30 7.95 -11.30
C ASN A 207 -0.59 6.84 -10.70
N ASN A 208 -1.54 7.19 -9.84
CA ASN A 208 -2.54 6.24 -9.36
C ASN A 208 -3.73 6.22 -10.32
N VAL A 209 -4.43 5.09 -10.36
CA VAL A 209 -5.73 4.95 -11.01
C VAL A 209 -6.81 4.88 -9.93
N PHE A 210 -7.76 5.80 -9.99
CA PHE A 210 -8.95 5.82 -9.14
C PHE A 210 -10.16 5.47 -9.99
N GLN A 211 -10.70 4.27 -9.80
CA GLN A 211 -11.80 3.75 -10.58
C GLN A 211 -13.07 3.57 -9.74
N ASP A 212 -14.19 4.10 -10.22
CA ASP A 212 -15.55 3.86 -9.71
C ASP A 212 -15.73 4.11 -8.20
N TRP A 213 -15.24 5.24 -7.71
CA TRP A 213 -15.37 5.57 -6.29
C TRP A 213 -16.77 6.04 -5.88
N GLY A 214 -17.10 5.89 -4.60
CA GLY A 214 -18.47 6.05 -4.08
C GLY A 214 -18.81 7.32 -3.29
N LEU A 215 -17.87 8.27 -3.11
CA LEU A 215 -18.11 9.54 -2.44
C LEU A 215 -17.06 10.59 -2.84
N TYR A 216 -15.82 10.43 -2.39
CA TYR A 216 -14.66 11.21 -2.82
C TYR A 216 -13.43 10.30 -2.87
N ALA A 217 -12.49 10.54 -3.80
CA ALA A 217 -11.23 9.81 -3.77
C ALA A 217 -10.26 10.44 -2.76
N VAL A 218 -9.70 11.62 -3.06
CA VAL A 218 -8.69 12.26 -2.20
C VAL A 218 -9.31 13.37 -1.35
N LEU A 219 -8.96 13.45 -0.06
CA LEU A 219 -9.35 14.58 0.79
C LEU A 219 -8.13 15.15 1.52
N SER A 220 -7.88 16.46 1.34
CA SER A 220 -6.88 17.21 2.11
C SER A 220 -7.58 18.10 3.14
N SER A 221 -7.38 17.82 4.43
CA SER A 221 -8.01 18.52 5.56
C SER A 221 -6.97 18.88 6.63
N GLN A 222 -7.34 19.67 7.64
CA GLN A 222 -6.46 19.99 8.77
C GLN A 222 -5.07 20.45 8.33
N THR A 223 -5.00 21.45 7.44
CA THR A 223 -3.73 22.00 6.92
C THR A 223 -2.76 21.00 6.26
N ALA A 224 -3.23 19.81 5.89
CA ALA A 224 -2.44 18.84 5.12
C ALA A 224 -1.88 19.44 3.83
N LEU A 225 -0.73 18.96 3.38
CA LEU A 225 -0.06 19.40 2.16
C LEU A 225 -0.08 18.25 1.14
N VAL A 226 -0.97 18.33 0.15
CA VAL A 226 -1.15 17.26 -0.84
C VAL A 226 -0.73 17.72 -2.24
N LEU A 227 0.28 17.05 -2.79
CA LEU A 227 0.62 17.13 -4.21
C LEU A 227 -0.03 15.95 -4.93
N LEU A 228 -0.91 16.25 -5.89
CA LEU A 228 -1.71 15.28 -6.62
C LEU A 228 -1.41 15.41 -8.11
N GLU A 229 -0.51 14.59 -8.65
CA GLU A 229 0.02 14.77 -10.00
C GLU A 229 -0.09 13.54 -10.90
N ASN A 230 -0.51 13.73 -12.16
CA ASN A 230 -0.64 12.70 -13.19
C ASN A 230 -1.39 11.42 -12.75
N ASN A 231 -2.45 11.57 -11.97
CA ASN A 231 -3.36 10.47 -11.64
C ASN A 231 -4.48 10.35 -12.69
N TYR A 232 -5.05 9.15 -12.81
CA TYR A 232 -6.16 8.87 -13.71
C TYR A 232 -7.43 8.61 -12.89
N PHE A 233 -8.42 9.49 -13.04
CA PHE A 233 -9.74 9.35 -12.42
C PHE A 233 -10.73 8.82 -13.46
N ASP A 234 -11.21 7.60 -13.24
CA ASP A 234 -12.10 6.86 -14.13
C ASP A 234 -13.39 6.51 -13.40
N ILE A 235 -14.51 7.15 -13.74
CA ILE A 235 -15.80 6.80 -13.15
C ILE A 235 -16.84 6.57 -14.23
N VAL A 236 -17.55 5.45 -14.16
CA VAL A 236 -18.63 5.11 -15.08
C VAL A 236 -19.98 5.60 -14.54
N ASP A 237 -20.29 5.28 -13.28
CA ASP A 237 -21.51 5.74 -12.62
C ASP A 237 -21.27 7.04 -11.84
N ILE A 238 -21.45 8.16 -12.54
CA ILE A 238 -21.27 9.50 -11.96
C ILE A 238 -22.22 9.82 -10.80
N THR A 239 -23.29 9.05 -10.60
CA THR A 239 -24.23 9.29 -9.49
C THR A 239 -23.67 8.84 -8.14
N ARG A 240 -22.64 8.00 -8.15
CA ARG A 240 -21.99 7.48 -6.94
C ARG A 240 -21.03 8.47 -6.32
N ALA A 241 -20.36 9.32 -7.09
CA ALA A 241 -19.30 10.19 -6.60
C ALA A 241 -19.72 11.66 -6.51
N GLU A 242 -19.28 12.34 -5.46
CA GLU A 242 -19.42 13.79 -5.34
C GLU A 242 -18.24 14.53 -6.00
N MET A 243 -17.01 14.02 -5.86
CA MET A 243 -15.79 14.67 -6.38
C MET A 243 -14.59 13.72 -6.46
N ALA A 244 -13.64 14.03 -7.34
CA ALA A 244 -12.37 13.31 -7.41
C ALA A 244 -11.46 13.69 -6.22
N HIS A 245 -11.38 14.97 -5.86
CA HIS A 245 -10.65 15.42 -4.68
C HIS A 245 -11.33 16.63 -4.02
N ASP A 246 -11.25 16.75 -2.68
CA ASP A 246 -11.78 17.89 -1.92
C ASP A 246 -10.73 18.45 -0.95
N THR A 247 -10.96 19.69 -0.54
CA THR A 247 -10.17 20.34 0.51
C THR A 247 -11.04 20.84 1.67
N ARG A 248 -12.37 20.75 1.54
CA ARG A 248 -13.29 21.21 2.59
C ARG A 248 -13.30 20.24 3.77
N PRO A 249 -13.39 20.75 5.02
CA PRO A 249 -13.50 19.89 6.18
C PRO A 249 -14.70 18.93 6.06
N ARG A 250 -14.53 17.68 6.48
CA ARG A 250 -15.60 16.68 6.56
C ARG A 250 -15.62 15.98 7.92
N GLY A 251 -16.81 15.62 8.38
CA GLY A 251 -17.00 14.93 9.65
C GLY A 251 -16.48 15.78 10.81
N SER A 252 -15.48 15.28 11.53
CA SER A 252 -14.87 15.98 12.67
C SER A 252 -13.82 17.02 12.29
N ASP A 253 -13.48 17.18 11.01
CA ASP A 253 -12.47 18.14 10.57
C ASP A 253 -12.97 19.58 10.76
N THR A 254 -12.08 20.46 11.21
CA THR A 254 -12.41 21.84 11.55
C THR A 254 -11.79 22.85 10.59
N SER A 255 -10.82 22.44 9.77
CA SER A 255 -10.17 23.31 8.78
C SER A 255 -9.81 22.57 7.50
N SER A 256 -9.71 23.35 6.41
CA SER A 256 -9.29 22.85 5.11
C SER A 256 -7.82 22.48 5.10
N GLY A 257 -7.45 21.55 4.21
CA GLY A 257 -6.06 21.32 3.83
C GLY A 257 -5.67 22.11 2.59
N TYR A 258 -4.41 21.97 2.19
CA TYR A 258 -3.83 22.53 0.97
C TYR A 258 -3.64 21.43 -0.06
N LEU A 259 -3.94 21.73 -1.31
CA LEU A 259 -3.85 20.76 -2.39
C LEU A 259 -3.47 21.43 -3.70
N ARG A 260 -2.38 20.96 -4.31
CA ARG A 260 -1.92 21.29 -5.66
C ARG A 260 -2.16 20.09 -6.56
N ALA A 261 -3.05 20.25 -7.55
CA ALA A 261 -3.39 19.21 -8.51
C ALA A 261 -2.80 19.56 -9.88
N GLU A 262 -2.00 18.67 -10.45
CA GLU A 262 -1.27 18.92 -11.70
C GLU A 262 -1.46 17.76 -12.69
N ALA A 263 -1.83 18.07 -13.93
CA ALA A 263 -1.90 17.13 -15.05
C ALA A 263 -2.61 15.77 -14.78
N ASN A 264 -3.57 15.75 -13.85
CA ASN A 264 -4.46 14.61 -13.64
C ASN A 264 -5.46 14.49 -14.82
N PHE A 265 -5.74 13.25 -15.21
CA PHE A 265 -6.77 12.93 -16.19
C PHE A 265 -8.08 12.60 -15.47
N TYR A 266 -9.21 13.03 -16.05
CA TYR A 266 -10.53 12.75 -15.53
C TYR A 266 -11.45 12.38 -16.71
N ASN A 267 -11.93 11.15 -16.74
CA ASN A 267 -12.72 10.60 -17.85
C ASN A 267 -14.12 11.27 -18.00
N THR A 268 -14.69 11.79 -16.90
CA THR A 268 -16.02 12.43 -16.85
C THR A 268 -15.92 13.92 -16.56
N GLY A 269 -17.00 14.56 -16.08
CA GLY A 269 -17.00 15.92 -15.54
C GLY A 269 -16.74 16.01 -14.04
N ILE A 270 -16.62 14.88 -13.33
CA ILE A 270 -16.30 14.88 -11.90
C ILE A 270 -14.84 15.31 -11.73
N ARG A 271 -14.64 16.50 -11.17
CA ARG A 271 -13.34 17.10 -10.89
C ARG A 271 -13.14 17.18 -9.38
N GLY A 272 -12.08 17.83 -8.94
CA GLY A 272 -11.92 18.17 -7.53
C GLY A 272 -11.60 19.64 -7.30
N ARG A 273 -11.46 19.99 -6.03
CA ARG A 273 -11.09 21.33 -5.57
C ARG A 273 -9.62 21.38 -5.17
N THR A 274 -8.93 22.42 -5.60
CA THR A 274 -7.62 22.80 -5.08
C THR A 274 -7.79 23.92 -4.05
N ASN A 275 -6.82 24.10 -3.17
CA ASN A 275 -6.81 25.20 -2.20
C ASN A 275 -5.38 25.59 -1.88
N GLN A 276 -5.04 26.87 -2.07
CA GLN A 276 -3.72 27.45 -1.80
C GLN A 276 -2.58 26.56 -2.31
N ALA A 277 -2.62 26.24 -3.61
CA ALA A 277 -1.69 25.32 -4.26
C ALA A 277 -0.22 25.76 -4.09
N GLU A 278 0.02 27.07 -4.02
CA GLU A 278 1.33 27.70 -3.77
C GLU A 278 1.97 27.32 -2.42
N ARG A 279 1.20 26.77 -1.47
CA ARG A 279 1.73 26.25 -0.20
C ARG A 279 2.30 24.84 -0.33
N VAL A 280 1.93 24.10 -1.36
CA VAL A 280 2.38 22.72 -1.58
C VAL A 280 3.64 22.77 -2.45
N GLY A 281 4.80 22.60 -1.82
CA GLY A 281 6.09 22.58 -2.52
C GLY A 281 6.31 21.31 -3.37
N ASP A 282 7.43 21.30 -4.08
CA ASP A 282 7.91 20.12 -4.80
C ASP A 282 8.47 19.08 -3.82
N MET A 283 8.51 17.82 -4.27
CA MET A 283 8.98 16.72 -3.43
C MET A 283 10.50 16.63 -3.39
N PRO A 284 11.12 16.31 -2.24
CA PRO A 284 12.56 16.37 -2.04
C PRO A 284 13.32 15.13 -2.55
N TYR A 285 12.72 14.33 -3.43
CA TYR A 285 13.31 13.11 -3.98
C TYR A 285 13.03 13.03 -5.49
N GLN A 286 13.84 12.22 -6.18
CA GLN A 286 13.67 11.95 -7.60
C GLN A 286 12.60 10.89 -7.83
N TYR A 287 11.79 11.05 -8.85
CA TYR A 287 10.76 10.10 -9.26
C TYR A 287 10.47 10.26 -10.75
N GLN A 288 9.88 9.21 -11.34
CA GLN A 288 9.42 9.24 -12.73
C GLN A 288 7.93 9.46 -12.76
N LEU A 289 7.50 10.35 -13.64
CA LEU A 289 6.10 10.72 -13.80
C LEU A 289 5.62 10.31 -15.19
N ALA A 290 4.83 9.23 -15.26
CA ALA A 290 4.13 8.85 -16.48
C ALA A 290 3.02 9.88 -16.79
N THR A 291 2.71 10.10 -18.06
CA THR A 291 1.56 10.94 -18.44
C THR A 291 0.25 10.27 -18.02
N ALA A 292 -0.70 11.03 -17.46
CA ALA A 292 -2.02 10.50 -17.14
C ALA A 292 -2.82 10.24 -18.43
N ASN A 293 -2.77 9.02 -18.93
CA ASN A 293 -3.45 8.56 -20.14
C ASN A 293 -3.86 7.09 -20.01
N ASP A 294 -4.51 6.56 -21.05
CA ASP A 294 -5.01 5.18 -21.07
C ASP A 294 -3.88 4.15 -20.97
N ASP A 295 -2.69 4.45 -21.51
CA ASP A 295 -1.52 3.57 -21.40
C ASP A 295 -1.04 3.46 -19.95
N MET A 296 -0.91 4.59 -19.25
CA MET A 296 -0.57 4.63 -17.82
C MET A 296 -1.64 3.90 -17.00
N ARG A 297 -2.92 4.14 -17.31
CA ARG A 297 -4.04 3.43 -16.66
C ARG A 297 -3.92 1.92 -16.83
N ALA A 298 -3.71 1.44 -18.05
CA ALA A 298 -3.56 0.01 -18.34
C ALA A 298 -2.34 -0.58 -17.62
N ALA A 299 -1.20 0.11 -17.64
CA ALA A 299 0.02 -0.34 -16.96
C ALA A 299 -0.15 -0.43 -15.44
N VAL A 300 -0.79 0.55 -14.81
CA VAL A 300 -1.08 0.54 -13.36
C VAL A 300 -2.02 -0.60 -13.01
N ILE A 301 -3.12 -0.77 -13.75
CA ILE A 301 -4.07 -1.87 -13.51
C ILE A 301 -3.37 -3.24 -13.64
N ALA A 302 -2.51 -3.40 -14.66
CA ALA A 302 -1.81 -4.65 -14.91
C ALA A 302 -0.67 -4.93 -13.91
N GLY A 303 -0.09 -3.90 -13.30
CA GLY A 303 1.07 -3.99 -12.42
C GLY A 303 0.74 -3.97 -10.92
N ALA A 304 -0.45 -3.50 -10.55
CA ALA A 304 -0.86 -3.32 -9.17
C ALA A 304 -1.36 -4.61 -8.50
N GLY A 305 -1.07 -4.76 -7.20
CA GLY A 305 -1.52 -5.87 -6.38
C GLY A 305 -0.50 -7.00 -6.22
N ALA A 306 -0.84 -7.95 -5.33
CA ALA A 306 -0.10 -9.19 -5.19
C ALA A 306 -0.42 -10.16 -6.34
N LEU A 307 0.45 -11.14 -6.56
CA LEU A 307 0.25 -12.15 -7.60
C LEU A 307 -0.60 -13.30 -7.04
N VAL A 308 -1.47 -13.87 -7.88
CA VAL A 308 -2.23 -15.08 -7.57
C VAL A 308 -1.63 -16.23 -8.37
N ILE A 309 -0.81 -17.05 -7.71
CA ILE A 309 -0.18 -18.20 -8.38
C ILE A 309 -1.23 -19.32 -8.51
N LYS A 310 -1.88 -19.42 -9.69
CA LYS A 310 -2.79 -20.54 -9.97
C LYS A 310 -1.97 -21.82 -10.21
N LYS A 311 -2.34 -22.88 -9.50
CA LYS A 311 -1.78 -24.22 -9.71
C LYS A 311 -2.33 -24.80 -11.01
N ILE A 312 -1.54 -24.81 -12.09
CA ILE A 312 -1.87 -25.61 -13.27
C ILE A 312 -1.71 -27.08 -12.88
N THR A 313 -2.81 -27.83 -12.88
CA THR A 313 -2.76 -29.30 -12.74
C THR A 313 -2.70 -29.92 -14.13
N ASN A 314 -1.51 -30.01 -14.69
CA ASN A 314 -1.18 -31.06 -15.66
C ASN A 314 0.01 -31.84 -15.12
N GLN A 315 0.10 -33.12 -15.43
CA GLN A 315 1.08 -34.06 -14.89
C GLN A 315 2.54 -33.68 -15.29
N ALA A 316 3.07 -32.61 -14.70
CA ALA A 316 4.47 -32.21 -14.61
C ALA A 316 4.49 -30.97 -13.68
N ARG A 317 5.47 -30.87 -12.79
CA ARG A 317 5.57 -29.84 -11.74
C ARG A 317 5.78 -28.41 -12.28
N SER A 318 4.76 -27.77 -12.85
CA SER A 318 4.82 -26.36 -13.27
C SER A 318 3.69 -25.54 -12.65
N TYR A 319 4.05 -24.51 -11.89
CA TYR A 319 3.14 -23.45 -11.46
C TYR A 319 3.15 -22.35 -12.52
N GLU A 320 2.00 -21.74 -12.83
CA GLU A 320 1.95 -20.50 -13.60
C GLU A 320 1.74 -19.35 -12.62
N VAL A 321 2.62 -18.37 -12.68
CA VAL A 321 2.41 -17.10 -11.98
C VAL A 321 1.34 -16.36 -12.78
N VAL A 322 0.10 -16.42 -12.32
CA VAL A 322 -0.96 -15.64 -12.93
C VAL A 322 -1.08 -14.32 -12.16
N ARG A 323 -1.17 -13.21 -12.88
CA ARG A 323 -1.64 -11.97 -12.24
C ARG A 323 -3.11 -12.19 -11.91
N ASP A 324 -3.56 -11.73 -10.75
CA ASP A 324 -4.93 -11.85 -10.21
C ASP A 324 -6.03 -11.88 -11.32
N VAL A 325 -6.35 -13.08 -11.84
CA VAL A 325 -7.14 -13.30 -13.08
C VAL A 325 -8.61 -13.55 -12.82
N ASP A 326 -9.12 -13.17 -11.65
CA ASP A 326 -10.57 -13.12 -11.44
C ASP A 326 -11.16 -11.74 -11.84
N PHE A 327 -10.36 -10.88 -12.50
CA PHE A 327 -10.80 -9.59 -13.07
C PHE A 327 -10.11 -9.31 -14.44
N PRO A 328 -10.78 -8.63 -15.40
CA PRO A 328 -10.42 -8.64 -16.81
C PRO A 328 -9.05 -7.99 -17.11
N ALA A 329 -8.23 -8.70 -17.87
CA ALA A 329 -6.84 -8.35 -18.19
C ALA A 329 -6.72 -7.28 -19.30
N VAL A 330 -5.66 -6.46 -19.24
CA VAL A 330 -5.07 -5.77 -20.41
C VAL A 330 -3.54 -5.79 -20.30
N ASN A 331 -2.89 -6.00 -21.45
CA ASN A 331 -1.51 -6.43 -21.66
C ASN A 331 -0.42 -5.36 -21.45
N ASP A 332 0.80 -5.86 -21.21
CA ASP A 332 2.07 -5.18 -20.90
C ASP A 332 2.54 -4.13 -21.93
N LEU A 333 3.19 -3.04 -21.47
CA LEU A 333 4.32 -2.41 -22.17
C LEU A 333 5.19 -1.53 -21.24
N PHE A 334 6.51 -1.63 -21.39
CA PHE A 334 7.55 -0.89 -20.65
C PHE A 334 7.66 0.58 -21.08
N LEU A 335 7.92 1.50 -20.14
CA LEU A 335 8.16 2.94 -20.39
C LEU A 335 9.62 3.35 -20.06
N PRO A 336 10.18 4.38 -20.74
CA PRO A 336 11.57 4.81 -20.57
C PRO A 336 11.79 5.76 -19.38
N VAL A 337 12.98 5.63 -18.77
CA VAL A 337 13.53 6.43 -17.65
C VAL A 337 13.92 7.83 -18.12
N LYS A 338 13.68 8.85 -17.29
CA LYS A 338 14.14 10.23 -17.49
C LYS A 338 15.19 10.57 -16.42
N ASP A 339 16.41 10.88 -16.86
CA ASP A 339 17.46 11.46 -16.01
C ASP A 339 17.34 12.99 -15.97
N VAL A 340 17.80 13.58 -14.86
CA VAL A 340 17.76 15.02 -14.51
C VAL A 340 18.61 15.89 -15.42
#